data_AF-A0A2G8JMK7-F1
#
_entry.id   AF-A0A2G8JMK7-F1
#
_cell.length_a   1.000
_cell.length_b   1.000
_cell.length_c   1.000
_cell.angle_alpha   90.00
_cell.angle_beta   90.00
_cell.angle_gamma   90.00
#
_symmetry.space_group_name_H-M   'P 1'
#
loop_
_entity.id
_entity.type
_entity.pdbx_description
1 polymer ?
#
loop_
_entity_poly.entity_id
_entity_poly.type
_entity_poly.pdbx_seq_one_letter_code
_entity_poly.pdbx_strand_id
1 'polypeptide(L)'
;MLHEVDFWQATRSLDRTWDIMVPSVLVSDIEEFLNANGLSFRVGIEDVQELLDSQVQKRELAISSTADFNYDVFHSYQEIRDWVYDFAMEHSDLIEVQDVAFSYEGRAIALM
;
A
#
# COMPACT_ATOMS: atom_id res chain seq x y z
N MET A 1 -5.15 23.21 5.06
CA MET A 1 -4.55 21.88 5.18
C MET A 1 -3.05 22.09 5.28
N LEU A 2 -2.38 21.47 6.25
CA LEU A 2 -0.92 21.43 6.25
C LEU A 2 -0.52 20.41 5.18
N HIS A 3 0.23 20.85 4.17
CA HIS A 3 0.82 19.94 3.21
C HIS A 3 2.19 19.55 3.78
N GLU A 4 2.41 18.25 4.00
CA GLU A 4 3.65 17.72 4.53
C GLU A 4 4.24 16.73 3.53
N VAL A 5 5.56 16.66 3.49
CA VAL A 5 6.30 15.69 2.66
C VAL A 5 6.26 14.33 3.34
N ASP A 6 6.08 13.27 2.55
CA ASP A 6 6.09 11.88 3.03
C ASP A 6 7.43 11.20 2.69
N PHE A 7 8.02 10.50 3.65
CA PHE A 7 9.32 9.84 3.51
C PHE A 7 9.12 8.35 3.25
N TRP A 8 9.14 7.96 1.97
CA TRP A 8 9.00 6.57 1.56
C TRP A 8 10.24 5.75 1.90
N GLN A 9 11.43 6.34 1.77
CA GLN A 9 12.67 5.72 2.20
C GLN A 9 13.58 6.74 2.88
N ALA A 10 13.72 6.60 4.19
CA ALA A 10 14.70 7.36 4.97
C ALA A 10 15.91 6.47 5.30
N THR A 11 17.10 6.93 4.96
CA THR A 11 18.35 6.20 5.21
C THR A 11 19.31 7.04 6.04
N ARG A 12 19.99 6.42 6.99
CA ARG A 12 21.10 7.06 7.73
C ARG A 12 22.46 6.87 7.05
N SER A 13 22.50 6.08 5.99
CA SER A 13 23.74 5.75 5.27
C SER A 13 24.00 6.74 4.14
N LEU A 14 25.27 7.15 4.00
CA LEU A 14 25.73 8.13 3.01
C LEU A 14 25.76 7.59 1.57
N ASP A 15 25.61 6.27 1.39
CA ASP A 15 25.62 5.57 0.10
C ASP A 15 24.22 5.33 -0.49
N ARG A 16 23.16 5.78 0.18
CA ARG A 16 21.77 5.58 -0.24
C ARG A 16 21.04 6.90 -0.38
N THR A 17 20.14 6.96 -1.37
CA THR A 17 19.25 8.11 -1.58
C THR A 17 18.05 8.03 -0.63
N TRP A 18 17.55 9.21 -0.29
CA TRP A 18 16.26 9.36 0.37
C TRP A 18 15.20 9.46 -0.71
N ASP A 19 14.10 8.72 -0.54
CA ASP A 19 12.95 8.82 -1.44
C ASP A 19 11.81 9.50 -0.68
N ILE A 20 11.34 10.61 -1.23
CA ILE A 20 10.27 11.43 -0.65
C ILE A 20 9.14 11.62 -1.66
N MET A 21 7.90 11.53 -1.20
CA MET A 21 6.73 11.95 -1.96
C MET A 21 6.38 13.37 -1.55
N VAL A 22 6.41 14.26 -2.55
CA VAL A 22 6.16 15.68 -2.37
C VAL A 22 4.75 15.97 -2.89
N PRO A 23 3.85 16.53 -2.05
CA PRO A 23 2.56 17.02 -2.53
C PRO A 23 2.75 18.02 -3.68
N SER A 24 1.92 17.94 -4.72
CA SER A 24 2.06 18.77 -5.94
C SER A 24 2.20 20.27 -5.65
N VAL A 25 1.49 20.76 -4.63
CA VAL A 25 1.53 22.16 -4.18
C VAL A 25 2.87 22.61 -3.58
N LEU A 26 3.75 21.68 -3.19
CA LEU A 26 5.04 21.93 -2.55
C LEU A 26 6.24 21.63 -3.46
N VAL A 27 6.02 21.14 -4.68
CA VAL A 27 7.11 20.72 -5.58
C VAL A 27 8.10 21.86 -5.81
N SER A 28 7.63 23.05 -6.19
CA SER A 28 8.49 24.21 -6.43
C SER A 28 9.29 24.61 -5.19
N ASP A 29 8.64 24.67 -4.02
CA ASP A 29 9.28 25.06 -2.75
C ASP A 29 10.39 24.06 -2.37
N ILE A 30 10.15 22.76 -2.58
CA ILE A 30 11.13 21.71 -2.29
C ILE A 30 12.29 21.73 -3.29
N GLU A 31 12.03 21.91 -4.58
CA GLU A 31 13.08 22.02 -5.59
C GLU A 31 13.99 23.23 -5.32
N GLU A 32 13.41 24.39 -4.99
CA GLU A 32 14.16 25.59 -4.60
C GLU A 32 15.02 25.32 -3.35
N PHE A 33 14.43 24.70 -2.32
CA PHE A 33 15.15 24.34 -1.10
C PHE A 33 16.33 23.40 -1.37
N LEU A 34 16.12 22.34 -2.15
CA LEU A 34 17.17 21.36 -2.46
C LEU A 34 18.32 22.02 -3.24
N ASN A 35 17.99 22.83 -4.25
CA ASN A 35 18.98 23.56 -5.05
C ASN A 35 19.76 24.58 -4.21
N ALA A 36 19.09 25.36 -3.35
CA ALA A 36 19.72 26.35 -2.49
C ALA A 36 20.72 25.71 -1.49
N ASN A 37 20.49 24.46 -1.11
CA ASN A 37 21.36 23.70 -0.20
C ASN A 37 22.35 22.78 -0.93
N GLY A 38 22.42 22.82 -2.27
CA GLY A 38 23.33 21.99 -3.05
C GLY A 38 23.01 20.48 -2.98
N LEU A 39 21.77 20.13 -2.66
CA LEU A 39 21.31 18.74 -2.57
C LEU A 39 20.91 18.26 -3.96
N SER A 40 21.61 17.25 -4.47
CA SER A 40 21.28 16.62 -5.74
C SER A 40 20.02 15.77 -5.61
N PHE A 41 19.11 15.86 -6.58
CA PHE A 41 17.89 15.07 -6.62
C PHE A 41 17.55 14.62 -8.04
N ARG A 42 16.60 13.69 -8.13
CA ARG A 42 15.97 13.26 -9.38
C ARG A 42 14.50 12.96 -9.09
N VAL A 43 13.64 13.17 -10.08
CA VAL A 43 12.23 12.75 -10.01
C VAL A 43 12.18 11.24 -10.27
N GLY A 44 11.74 10.47 -9.27
CA GLY A 44 11.60 9.02 -9.37
C GLY A 44 10.27 8.60 -10.00
N ILE A 45 9.18 9.24 -9.57
CA ILE A 45 7.82 9.06 -10.07
C ILE A 45 7.28 10.46 -10.36
N GLU A 46 6.82 10.67 -11.58
CA GLU A 46 6.33 11.97 -12.03
C GLU A 46 4.94 12.28 -11.46
N ASP A 47 4.02 11.32 -11.55
CA ASP A 47 2.69 11.43 -10.96
C ASP A 47 2.31 10.13 -10.22
N VAL A 48 2.14 10.24 -8.89
CA VAL A 48 1.70 9.13 -8.05
C VAL A 48 0.22 8.80 -8.29
N GLN A 49 -0.60 9.78 -8.67
CA GLN A 49 -2.02 9.59 -8.94
C GLN A 49 -2.23 8.72 -10.18
N GLU A 50 -1.45 8.91 -11.24
CA GLU A 50 -1.52 8.05 -12.44
C GLU A 50 -1.24 6.59 -12.10
N LEU A 51 -0.27 6.32 -11.21
CA LEU A 51 0.01 4.97 -10.74
C LEU A 51 -1.17 4.39 -9.96
N LEU A 52 -1.78 5.16 -9.06
CA LEU A 52 -2.95 4.72 -8.28
C LEU A 52 -4.15 4.43 -9.18
N ASP A 53 -4.44 5.31 -10.13
CA ASP A 53 -5.57 5.16 -11.06
C ASP A 53 -5.41 3.91 -11.92
N SER A 54 -4.18 3.59 -12.34
CA SER A 54 -3.87 2.36 -13.08
C SER A 54 -4.13 1.07 -12.28
N GLN A 55 -4.03 1.13 -10.95
CA GLN A 55 -4.32 -0.02 -10.08
C GLN A 55 -5.82 -0.20 -9.89
N VAL A 56 -6.58 0.90 -9.73
CA VAL A 56 -8.03 0.85 -9.58
C VAL A 56 -8.68 0.28 -10.84
N GLN A 57 -8.23 0.67 -12.02
CA GLN A 57 -8.77 0.16 -13.30
C GLN A 57 -8.61 -1.36 -13.45
N LYS A 58 -7.56 -1.96 -12.85
CA LYS A 58 -7.33 -3.41 -12.91
C LYS A 58 -8.23 -4.22 -11.99
N ARG A 59 -8.93 -3.57 -11.05
CA ARG A 59 -9.71 -4.22 -9.97
C ARG A 59 -11.16 -4.55 -10.36
N GLU A 60 -11.61 -4.31 -11.60
CA GLU A 60 -12.97 -4.59 -12.05
C GLU A 60 -13.27 -6.10 -12.20
N LEU A 61 -13.13 -6.88 -11.12
CA LEU A 61 -13.43 -8.31 -11.09
C LEU A 61 -14.34 -8.64 -9.90
N ALA A 62 -15.50 -9.22 -10.19
CA ALA A 62 -16.36 -9.80 -9.16
C ALA A 62 -15.82 -11.19 -8.78
N ILE A 63 -15.58 -11.42 -7.50
CA ILE A 63 -15.16 -12.73 -6.96
C ILE A 63 -16.42 -13.47 -6.52
N SER A 64 -16.72 -14.61 -7.16
CA SER A 64 -17.90 -15.43 -6.84
C SER A 64 -17.61 -16.65 -5.97
N SER A 65 -16.35 -17.09 -5.90
CA SER A 65 -15.90 -18.24 -5.11
C SER A 65 -14.41 -18.15 -4.76
N THR A 66 -13.94 -18.99 -3.83
CA THR A 66 -12.51 -19.13 -3.49
C THR A 66 -11.65 -19.52 -4.69
N ALA A 67 -12.18 -20.33 -5.61
CA ALA A 67 -11.53 -20.74 -6.84
C ALA A 67 -11.38 -19.60 -7.87
N ASP A 68 -12.25 -18.60 -7.80
CA ASP A 68 -12.21 -17.41 -8.67
C ASP A 68 -11.34 -16.29 -8.08
N PHE A 69 -10.72 -16.51 -6.91
CA PHE A 69 -9.87 -15.52 -6.27
C PHE A 69 -8.60 -15.29 -7.10
N ASN A 70 -8.39 -14.06 -7.54
CA ASN A 70 -7.30 -13.70 -8.44
C ASN A 70 -6.07 -13.20 -7.68
N TYR A 71 -5.10 -14.07 -7.44
CA TYR A 71 -3.86 -13.72 -6.73
C TYR A 71 -2.96 -12.70 -7.45
N ASP A 72 -3.23 -12.37 -8.72
CA ASP A 72 -2.43 -11.40 -9.50
C ASP A 72 -2.92 -9.95 -9.36
N VAL A 73 -3.97 -9.69 -8.56
CA VAL A 73 -4.49 -8.33 -8.30
C VAL A 73 -4.56 -8.01 -6.82
N PHE A 74 -4.57 -6.71 -6.50
CA PHE A 74 -4.77 -6.27 -5.13
C PHE A 74 -6.25 -6.36 -4.74
N HIS A 75 -6.49 -6.91 -3.55
CA HIS A 75 -7.81 -7.05 -2.96
C HIS A 75 -7.97 -6.13 -1.75
N SER A 76 -9.21 -5.74 -1.47
CA SER A 76 -9.56 -5.07 -0.22
C SER A 76 -9.42 -6.03 0.96
N TYR A 77 -9.30 -5.42 2.15
CA TYR A 77 -9.29 -6.15 3.41
C TYR A 77 -10.48 -7.12 3.56
N GLN A 78 -11.69 -6.70 3.14
CA GLN A 78 -12.89 -7.52 3.28
C GLN A 78 -12.85 -8.75 2.36
N GLU A 79 -12.43 -8.58 1.10
CA GLU A 79 -12.28 -9.68 0.14
C GLU A 79 -11.23 -10.71 0.61
N ILE A 80 -10.08 -10.25 1.13
CA ILE A 80 -9.07 -11.14 1.69
C ILE A 80 -9.61 -11.88 2.91
N ARG A 81 -10.34 -11.17 3.78
CA ARG A 81 -10.92 -11.79 4.98
C ARG A 81 -11.94 -12.86 4.63
N ASP A 82 -12.83 -12.59 3.69
CA ASP A 82 -13.85 -13.55 3.27
C ASP A 82 -13.18 -14.76 2.61
N TRP A 83 -12.19 -14.55 1.75
CA TRP A 83 -11.37 -15.63 1.17
C TRP A 83 -10.70 -16.50 2.25
N VAL A 84 -10.14 -15.90 3.30
CA VAL A 84 -9.51 -16.64 4.42
C VAL A 84 -10.50 -17.59 5.10
N TYR A 85 -11.69 -17.12 5.48
CA TYR A 85 -12.65 -17.98 6.16
C TYR A 85 -13.28 -19.02 5.22
N ASP A 86 -13.60 -18.65 3.98
CA ASP A 86 -14.16 -19.57 3.00
C ASP A 86 -13.17 -20.71 2.67
N PHE A 87 -11.89 -20.38 2.47
CA PHE A 87 -10.84 -21.37 2.18
C PHE A 87 -10.61 -22.33 3.36
N ALA A 88 -10.61 -21.82 4.60
CA ALA A 88 -10.50 -22.67 5.77
C ALA A 88 -11.73 -23.57 5.97
N MET A 89 -12.94 -23.09 5.63
CA MET A 89 -14.16 -23.90 5.67
C MET A 89 -14.12 -25.05 4.66
N GLU A 90 -13.62 -24.79 3.44
CA GLU A 90 -13.46 -25.81 2.39
C GLU A 90 -12.43 -26.89 2.76
N HIS A 91 -11.42 -26.54 3.56
CA HIS A 91 -10.32 -27.40 3.99
C HIS A 91 -10.24 -27.58 5.52
N SER A 92 -11.41 -27.72 6.16
CA SER A 92 -11.53 -27.78 7.63
C SER A 92 -10.84 -28.98 8.30
N ASP A 93 -10.36 -29.95 7.51
CA ASP A 93 -9.53 -31.07 7.96
C ASP A 93 -8.03 -30.71 8.10
N LEU A 94 -7.60 -29.59 7.50
CA LEU A 94 -6.20 -29.17 7.44
C LEU A 94 -5.95 -27.76 8.00
N ILE A 95 -6.95 -26.88 7.94
CA ILE A 95 -6.79 -25.44 8.18
C ILE A 95 -7.76 -24.99 9.28
N GLU A 96 -7.27 -24.19 10.22
CA GLU A 96 -8.05 -23.52 11.26
C GLU A 96 -7.71 -22.04 11.27
N VAL A 97 -8.72 -21.17 11.41
CA VAL A 97 -8.50 -19.72 11.54
C VAL A 97 -8.77 -19.30 12.98
N GLN A 98 -7.79 -18.61 13.58
CA GLN A 98 -7.88 -18.12 14.95
C GLN A 98 -7.74 -16.59 15.02
N ASP A 99 -8.69 -15.95 15.69
CA ASP A 99 -8.59 -14.53 16.02
C ASP A 99 -7.66 -14.34 17.22
N VAL A 100 -6.49 -13.74 16.99
CA VAL A 100 -5.45 -13.58 18.03
C VAL A 100 -5.49 -12.22 18.72
N ALA A 101 -6.08 -11.21 18.07
CA ALA A 101 -6.15 -9.85 18.58
C ALA A 101 -7.21 -9.02 17.84
N PHE A 102 -7.37 -7.77 18.26
CA PHE A 102 -8.15 -6.75 17.55
C PHE A 102 -7.28 -5.54 17.25
N SER A 103 -7.47 -4.95 16.08
CA SER A 103 -6.84 -3.69 15.68
C SER A 103 -7.36 -2.52 16.50
N TYR A 104 -6.73 -1.35 16.35
CA TYR A 104 -7.18 -0.11 16.99
C TYR A 104 -8.64 0.25 16.66
N GLU A 105 -9.07 0.00 15.42
CA GLU A 105 -10.45 0.23 14.97
C GLU A 105 -11.40 -0.96 15.28
N GLY A 106 -10.94 -1.94 16.07
CA GLY A 106 -11.76 -3.09 16.49
C GLY A 106 -11.91 -4.20 15.46
N ARG A 107 -11.05 -4.26 14.42
CA ARG A 107 -11.09 -5.35 13.42
C ARG A 107 -10.31 -6.56 13.93
N ALA A 108 -10.88 -7.76 13.83
CA ALA A 108 -10.19 -8.99 14.23
C ALA A 108 -8.90 -9.19 13.41
N ILE A 109 -7.82 -9.60 14.07
CA ILE A 109 -6.56 -10.01 13.45
C ILE A 109 -6.58 -11.54 13.45
N ALA A 110 -6.92 -12.09 12.30
CA ALA A 110 -6.99 -13.53 12.08
C ALA A 110 -5.62 -14.09 11.69
N LEU A 111 -5.28 -15.26 12.24
CA LEU A 111 -4.18 -16.10 11.84
C LEU A 111 -4.75 -17.39 11.22
N MET A 112 -4.29 -17.73 10.02
CA MET A 112 -4.54 -19.00 9.33
C MET A 112 -3.25 -19.83 9.30
#